data_AF-A0A1C0VTG8-F1
#
_entry.id   AF-A0A1C0VTG8-F1
#
_cell.length_a   1.000
_cell.length_b   1.000
_cell.length_c   1.000
_cell.angle_alpha   90.00
_cell.angle_beta   90.00
_cell.angle_gamma   90.00
#
_symmetry.space_group_name_H-M   'P 1'
#
loop_
_entity.id
_entity.type
_entity.pdbx_description
1 polymer ?
#
loop_
_entity_poly.entity_id
_entity_poly.type
_entity_poly.pdbx_seq_one_letter_code
_entity_poly.pdbx_strand_id
1 'polypeptide(L)'
;MLGKGNVQKTAIAEFKSLPGTTRFKDKVLELLSNLFAMLDVGQNLDSEERELIMELSSLYLERIKDATERGIEQGIEQGIEQGIEREAVSFVMRLLNRRFGSIAPDVEQKIRNLPVNRIEDLGEALLDFQSATDLRNWLEQAN
;
A
#
# COMPACT_ATOMS: atom_id res chain seq x y z
N MET A 1 -34.53 15.93 33.06
CA MET A 1 -33.50 15.09 32.39
C MET A 1 -33.38 15.56 30.94
N LEU A 2 -32.65 16.64 30.65
CA LEU A 2 -32.69 17.33 29.33
C LEU A 2 -31.29 17.70 28.80
N GLY A 3 -30.27 16.86 29.07
CA GLY A 3 -28.88 17.19 28.71
C GLY A 3 -28.10 16.10 27.97
N LYS A 4 -28.41 14.81 28.15
CA LYS A 4 -27.55 13.73 27.65
C LYS A 4 -27.66 13.50 26.13
N GLY A 5 -28.88 13.45 25.58
CA GLY A 5 -29.09 13.17 24.15
C GLY A 5 -28.53 14.25 23.22
N ASN A 6 -28.70 15.54 23.58
CA ASN A 6 -28.13 16.64 22.79
C ASN A 6 -26.61 16.67 22.83
N VAL A 7 -26.00 16.40 23.99
CA VAL A 7 -24.54 16.35 24.15
C VAL A 7 -23.95 15.18 23.34
N GLN A 8 -24.62 14.03 23.29
CA GLN A 8 -24.20 12.88 22.48
C GLN A 8 -24.29 13.19 20.97
N LYS A 9 -25.41 13.77 20.51
CA LYS A 9 -25.59 14.20 19.10
C LYS A 9 -24.53 15.20 18.66
N THR A 10 -24.22 16.18 19.51
CA THR A 10 -23.14 17.14 19.26
C THR A 10 -21.77 16.47 19.18
N ALA A 11 -21.45 15.53 20.08
CA ALA A 11 -20.18 14.82 20.07
C ALA A 11 -19.97 13.98 18.79
N ILE A 12 -21.02 13.39 18.23
CA ILE A 12 -20.95 12.64 16.96
C ILE A 12 -20.74 13.58 15.78
N ALA A 13 -21.45 14.72 15.76
CA ALA A 13 -21.28 15.72 14.72
C ALA A 13 -19.84 16.29 14.72
N GLU A 14 -19.30 16.59 15.90
CA GLU A 14 -17.90 17.00 16.07
C GLU A 14 -16.94 15.90 15.60
N PHE A 15 -17.17 14.65 16.00
CA PHE A 15 -16.37 13.50 15.57
C PHE A 15 -16.36 13.31 14.03
N LYS A 16 -17.52 13.46 13.38
CA LYS A 16 -17.64 13.44 11.92
C LYS A 16 -16.85 14.58 11.27
N SER A 17 -16.91 15.77 11.84
CA SER A 17 -16.25 16.98 11.30
C SER A 17 -14.73 16.98 11.42
N LEU A 18 -14.16 16.16 12.29
CA LEU A 18 -12.70 16.05 12.44
C LEU A 18 -12.05 15.54 11.11
N PRO A 19 -10.78 15.83 10.84
CA PRO A 19 -10.10 15.34 9.63
C PRO A 19 -9.93 13.80 9.65
N GLY A 20 -10.09 13.14 8.50
CA GLY A 20 -10.11 11.66 8.36
C GLY A 20 -8.79 10.92 8.64
N THR A 21 -7.75 11.59 9.12
CA THR A 21 -6.37 11.06 9.20
C THR A 21 -5.77 11.01 10.60
N THR A 22 -6.52 11.32 11.66
CA THR A 22 -6.00 11.23 13.04
C THR A 22 -6.09 9.81 13.61
N ARG A 23 -4.96 9.24 14.07
CA ARG A 23 -4.87 8.00 14.88
C ARG A 23 -5.84 7.97 16.07
N PHE A 24 -6.22 9.15 16.57
CA PHE A 24 -7.23 9.33 17.60
C PHE A 24 -8.64 8.87 17.14
N LYS A 25 -9.03 9.18 15.90
CA LYS A 25 -10.31 8.72 15.35
C LYS A 25 -10.39 7.21 15.24
N ASP A 26 -9.31 6.58 14.81
CA ASP A 26 -9.26 5.12 14.65
C ASP A 26 -9.46 4.43 16.02
N LYS A 27 -8.78 4.93 17.07
CA LYS A 27 -8.98 4.45 18.44
C LYS A 27 -10.39 4.69 18.98
N VAL A 28 -10.99 5.84 18.68
CA VAL A 28 -12.36 6.15 19.12
C VAL A 28 -13.36 5.23 18.42
N LEU A 29 -13.21 4.99 17.10
CA LEU A 29 -14.05 4.04 16.37
C LEU A 29 -13.89 2.61 16.85
N GLU A 30 -12.66 2.17 17.13
CA GLU A 30 -12.39 0.84 17.69
C GLU A 30 -13.06 0.66 19.07
N LEU A 31 -12.93 1.66 19.95
CA LEU A 31 -13.58 1.66 21.27
C LEU A 31 -15.11 1.69 21.16
N LEU A 32 -15.66 2.43 20.20
CA LEU A 32 -17.10 2.47 19.94
C LEU A 32 -17.61 1.14 19.38
N SER A 33 -16.89 0.51 18.45
CA SER A 33 -17.21 -0.83 17.93
C SER A 33 -17.19 -1.90 19.02
N ASN A 34 -16.21 -1.85 19.93
CA ASN A 34 -16.16 -2.74 21.09
C ASN A 34 -17.30 -2.47 22.09
N LEU A 35 -17.67 -1.21 22.29
CA LEU A 35 -18.83 -0.82 23.10
C LEU A 35 -20.14 -1.33 22.47
N PHE A 36 -20.27 -1.28 21.14
CA PHE A 36 -21.41 -1.84 20.42
C PHE A 36 -21.53 -3.35 20.57
N ALA A 37 -20.42 -4.08 20.44
CA ALA A 37 -20.40 -5.53 20.66
C ALA A 37 -20.78 -5.92 22.10
N MET A 38 -20.49 -5.06 23.09
CA MET A 38 -20.92 -5.26 24.48
C MET A 38 -22.40 -4.92 24.72
N LEU A 39 -22.92 -3.88 24.06
CA LEU A 39 -24.32 -3.44 24.23
C LEU A 39 -25.33 -4.36 23.53
N ASP A 40 -24.94 -5.02 22.43
CA ASP A 40 -25.76 -6.00 21.71
C ASP A 40 -26.03 -7.29 22.52
N VAL A 41 -25.19 -7.55 23.53
CA VAL A 41 -25.23 -8.79 24.32
C VAL A 41 -26.22 -8.73 25.51
N GLY A 42 -26.86 -7.57 25.82
CA GLY A 42 -27.49 -7.44 27.14
C GLY A 42 -28.77 -6.62 27.41
N GLN A 43 -29.26 -5.64 26.62
CA GLN A 43 -30.37 -4.77 27.11
C GLN A 43 -31.33 -4.16 26.06
N ASN A 44 -32.54 -3.82 26.52
CA ASN A 44 -33.58 -3.03 25.86
C ASN A 44 -33.11 -1.61 25.49
N LEU A 45 -32.46 -1.47 24.34
CA LEU A 45 -32.05 -0.17 23.78
C LEU A 45 -33.27 0.67 23.41
N ASP A 46 -33.25 1.95 23.80
CA ASP A 46 -34.25 2.92 23.37
C ASP A 46 -34.05 3.35 21.89
N SER A 47 -34.99 4.12 21.34
CA SER A 47 -34.96 4.49 19.93
C SER A 47 -33.78 5.41 19.57
N GLU A 48 -33.32 6.27 20.49
CA GLU A 48 -32.20 7.18 20.25
C GLU A 48 -30.87 6.41 20.26
N GLU A 49 -30.72 5.47 21.19
CA GLU A 49 -29.56 4.57 21.26
C GLU A 49 -29.45 3.70 20.00
N ARG A 50 -30.59 3.19 19.49
CA ARG A 50 -30.63 2.43 18.23
C ARG A 50 -30.24 3.27 17.01
N GLU A 51 -30.73 4.50 16.91
CA GLU A 51 -30.39 5.41 15.82
C GLU A 51 -28.88 5.73 15.82
N LEU A 52 -28.33 5.99 17.00
CA LEU A 52 -26.91 6.21 17.20
C LEU A 52 -26.05 4.99 16.78
N ILE A 53 -26.48 3.78 17.18
CA ILE A 53 -25.81 2.54 16.80
C ILE A 53 -25.79 2.37 15.27
N MET A 54 -26.92 2.58 14.60
CA MET A 54 -27.02 2.47 13.14
C MET A 54 -26.13 3.49 12.43
N GLU A 55 -26.12 4.73 12.90
CA GLU A 55 -25.32 5.80 12.32
C GLU A 55 -23.81 5.52 12.45
N LEU A 56 -23.35 5.11 13.64
CA LEU A 56 -21.94 4.80 13.87
C LEU A 56 -21.49 3.51 13.16
N SER A 57 -22.36 2.50 13.07
CA SER A 57 -22.08 1.27 12.32
C SER A 57 -21.88 1.56 10.83
N SER A 58 -22.70 2.44 10.25
CA SER A 58 -22.56 2.85 8.85
C SER A 58 -21.22 3.53 8.58
N LEU A 59 -20.79 4.44 9.47
CA LEU A 59 -19.50 5.13 9.34
C LEU A 59 -18.32 4.17 9.45
N TYR A 60 -18.41 3.17 10.35
CA TYR A 60 -17.38 2.15 10.48
C TYR A 60 -17.28 1.30 9.21
N LEU A 61 -18.41 0.86 8.66
CA LEU A 61 -18.44 0.06 7.43
C LEU A 61 -17.88 0.83 6.22
N GLU A 62 -18.23 2.11 6.09
CA GLU A 62 -17.68 2.99 5.05
C GLU A 62 -16.16 3.12 5.19
N ARG A 63 -15.66 3.35 6.41
CA ARG A 63 -14.22 3.45 6.68
C ARG A 63 -13.46 2.16 6.35
N ILE A 64 -14.02 1.00 6.67
CA ILE A 64 -13.43 -0.31 6.34
C ILE A 64 -13.40 -0.51 4.84
N LYS A 65 -14.47 -0.15 4.13
CA LYS A 65 -14.52 -0.19 2.67
C LYS A 65 -13.42 0.68 2.06
N ASP A 66 -13.31 1.94 2.47
CA ASP A 66 -12.27 2.86 1.99
C ASP A 66 -10.84 2.40 2.31
N ALA A 67 -10.65 1.76 3.46
CA ALA A 67 -9.34 1.21 3.84
C ALA A 67 -9.01 -0.03 2.98
N THR A 68 -10.00 -0.85 2.69
CA THR A 68 -9.86 -2.04 1.85
C THR A 68 -9.54 -1.66 0.41
N GLU A 69 -10.28 -0.70 -0.16
CA GLU A 69 -10.07 -0.21 -1.51
C GLU A 69 -8.65 0.37 -1.67
N ARG A 70 -8.20 1.23 -0.74
CA ARG A 70 -6.83 1.75 -0.75
C ARG A 70 -5.77 0.67 -0.59
N GLY A 71 -6.01 -0.31 0.30
CA GLY A 71 -5.08 -1.43 0.49
C GLY A 71 -4.94 -2.29 -0.78
N ILE A 72 -6.04 -2.50 -1.51
CA ILE A 72 -6.03 -3.21 -2.80
C ILE A 72 -5.26 -2.40 -3.84
N GLU A 73 -5.56 -1.10 -3.98
CA GLU A 73 -4.90 -0.22 -4.94
C GLU A 73 -3.38 -0.19 -4.72
N GLN A 74 -2.95 0.05 -3.48
CA GLN A 74 -1.52 0.05 -3.11
C GLN A 74 -0.87 -1.33 -3.33
N GLY A 75 -1.58 -2.42 -3.00
CA GLY A 75 -1.06 -3.76 -3.20
C GLY A 75 -0.89 -4.11 -4.69
N ILE A 76 -1.81 -3.65 -5.54
CA ILE A 76 -1.72 -3.83 -7.00
C ILE A 76 -0.56 -3.00 -7.55
N GLU A 77 -0.45 -1.72 -7.19
CA GLU A 77 0.61 -0.83 -7.66
C GLU A 77 1.99 -1.38 -7.28
N GLN A 78 2.21 -1.70 -6.00
CA GLN A 78 3.47 -2.30 -5.54
C GLN A 78 3.76 -3.65 -6.19
N GLY A 79 2.73 -4.47 -6.40
CA GLY A 79 2.87 -5.77 -7.06
C GLY A 79 3.30 -5.65 -8.52
N ILE A 80 2.74 -4.67 -9.24
CA ILE A 80 3.10 -4.37 -10.62
C ILE A 80 4.53 -3.83 -10.69
N GLU A 81 4.89 -2.83 -9.87
CA GLU A 81 6.24 -2.25 -9.85
C GLU A 81 7.30 -3.31 -9.55
N GLN A 82 7.12 -4.09 -8.48
CA GLN A 82 8.05 -5.18 -8.15
C GLN A 82 8.09 -6.26 -9.23
N GLY A 83 6.96 -6.51 -9.91
CA GLY A 83 6.87 -7.44 -11.02
C GLY A 83 7.74 -6.99 -12.20
N ILE A 84 7.60 -5.72 -12.59
CA ILE A 84 8.38 -5.10 -13.68
C ILE A 84 9.87 -5.12 -13.35
N GLU A 85 10.27 -4.68 -12.15
CA GLU A 85 11.68 -4.67 -11.74
C GLU A 85 12.31 -6.07 -11.78
N ARG A 86 11.62 -7.07 -11.21
CA ARG A 86 12.11 -8.46 -11.20
C ARG A 86 12.20 -9.05 -12.60
N GLU A 87 11.22 -8.75 -13.46
CA GLU A 87 11.20 -9.21 -14.83
C GLU A 87 12.36 -8.60 -15.62
N ALA A 88 12.53 -7.28 -15.57
CA ALA A 88 13.59 -6.56 -16.28
C ALA A 88 14.98 -7.11 -15.92
N VAL A 89 15.28 -7.25 -14.62
CA VAL A 89 16.54 -7.86 -14.15
C VAL A 89 16.68 -9.29 -14.69
N SER A 90 15.64 -10.12 -14.53
CA SER A 90 15.69 -11.53 -14.94
C SER A 90 15.91 -11.66 -16.43
N PHE A 91 15.23 -10.85 -17.24
CA PHE A 91 15.35 -10.86 -18.69
C PHE A 91 16.75 -10.46 -19.13
N VAL A 92 17.27 -9.33 -18.64
CA VAL A 92 18.62 -8.87 -18.98
C VAL A 92 19.67 -9.88 -18.54
N MET A 93 19.54 -10.47 -17.34
CA MET A 93 20.47 -11.51 -16.89
C MET A 93 20.43 -12.76 -17.78
N ARG A 94 19.27 -13.18 -18.30
CA ARG A 94 19.18 -14.28 -19.28
C ARG A 94 19.90 -13.93 -20.57
N LEU A 95 19.72 -12.70 -21.08
CA LEU A 95 20.38 -12.26 -22.31
C LEU A 95 21.90 -12.20 -22.15
N LEU A 96 22.38 -11.63 -21.04
CA LEU A 96 23.80 -11.56 -20.70
C LEU A 96 24.42 -12.95 -20.59
N ASN A 97 23.76 -13.87 -19.87
CA ASN A 97 24.24 -15.24 -19.76
C ASN A 97 24.27 -15.98 -21.10
N ARG A 98 23.27 -15.73 -21.97
CA ARG A 98 23.24 -16.32 -23.31
C ARG A 98 24.36 -15.80 -24.20
N ARG A 99 24.75 -14.53 -24.04
CA ARG A 99 25.71 -13.86 -24.91
C ARG A 99 27.15 -14.03 -24.46
N PHE A 100 27.41 -13.89 -23.16
CA PHE A 100 28.75 -13.88 -22.58
C PHE A 100 29.06 -15.10 -21.72
N GLY A 101 28.10 -16.02 -21.55
CA GLY A 101 28.21 -17.11 -20.59
C GLY A 101 28.01 -16.61 -19.17
N SER A 102 28.51 -17.37 -18.18
CA SER A 102 28.30 -17.04 -16.77
C SER A 102 28.83 -15.65 -16.43
N ILE A 103 27.94 -14.78 -15.93
CA ILE A 103 28.29 -13.44 -15.47
C ILE A 103 28.93 -13.50 -14.08
N ALA A 104 29.93 -12.64 -13.86
CA ALA A 104 30.61 -12.56 -12.57
C ALA A 104 29.66 -11.98 -11.49
N PRO A 105 29.72 -12.47 -10.22
CA PRO A 105 28.78 -12.05 -9.17
C PRO A 105 28.79 -10.54 -8.87
N ASP A 106 29.92 -9.87 -9.02
CA ASP A 106 30.05 -8.43 -8.82
C ASP A 106 29.29 -7.63 -9.89
N VAL A 107 29.33 -8.08 -11.14
CA VAL A 107 28.59 -7.50 -12.26
C VAL A 107 27.09 -7.72 -12.08
N GLU A 108 26.70 -8.94 -11.69
CA GLU A 108 25.30 -9.25 -11.38
C GLU A 108 24.75 -8.34 -10.28
N GLN A 109 25.49 -8.14 -9.19
CA GLN A 109 25.05 -7.28 -8.10
C GLN A 109 24.90 -5.82 -8.53
N LYS A 110 25.80 -5.32 -9.39
CA LYS A 110 25.67 -3.96 -9.95
C LYS A 110 24.38 -3.83 -10.77
N ILE A 111 24.10 -4.79 -11.65
CA ILE A 111 22.88 -4.78 -12.47
C ILE A 111 21.61 -4.82 -11.60
N ARG A 112 21.60 -5.64 -10.54
CA ARG A 112 20.46 -5.73 -9.60
C ARG A 112 20.20 -4.44 -8.83
N ASN A 113 21.19 -3.57 -8.72
CA ASN A 113 21.08 -2.29 -8.02
C ASN A 113 20.74 -1.12 -8.96
N LEU A 114 20.67 -1.36 -10.27
CA LEU A 114 20.26 -0.33 -11.24
C LEU A 114 18.75 -0.06 -11.13
N PRO A 115 18.31 1.19 -11.32
CA PRO A 115 16.89 1.46 -11.49
C PRO A 115 16.37 0.83 -12.79
N VAL A 116 15.09 0.47 -12.81
CA VAL A 116 14.47 -0.33 -13.89
C VAL A 116 14.70 0.22 -15.29
N ASN A 117 14.62 1.54 -15.47
CA ASN A 117 14.86 2.20 -16.75
C ASN A 117 16.29 1.99 -17.26
N ARG A 118 17.28 1.93 -16.37
CA ARG A 118 18.67 1.66 -16.74
C ARG A 118 18.86 0.19 -17.10
N ILE A 119 18.08 -0.72 -16.51
CA ILE A 119 18.08 -2.13 -16.89
C ILE A 119 17.50 -2.30 -18.29
N GLU A 120 16.41 -1.60 -18.60
CA GLU A 120 15.83 -1.57 -19.95
C GLU A 120 16.83 -1.01 -20.98
N ASP A 121 17.48 0.13 -20.67
CA ASP A 121 18.54 0.71 -21.50
C ASP A 121 19.69 -0.30 -21.76
N LEU A 122 20.07 -1.07 -20.73
CA LEU A 122 21.09 -2.12 -20.85
C LEU A 122 20.62 -3.24 -21.79
N GLY A 123 19.34 -3.61 -21.74
CA GLY A 123 18.75 -4.60 -22.64
C GLY A 123 18.86 -4.20 -24.11
N GLU A 124 18.62 -2.93 -24.43
CA GLU A 124 18.79 -2.38 -25.78
C GLU A 124 20.27 -2.30 -26.18
N ALA A 125 21.11 -1.70 -25.33
CA ALA A 125 22.54 -1.53 -25.60
C ALA A 125 23.28 -2.86 -25.80
N LEU A 126 22.78 -3.94 -25.18
CA LEU A 126 23.34 -5.28 -25.33
C LEU A 126 23.34 -5.78 -26.78
N LEU A 127 22.42 -5.28 -27.62
CA LEU A 127 22.37 -5.61 -29.05
C LEU A 127 23.60 -5.08 -29.81
N ASP A 128 24.17 -3.96 -29.36
CA ASP A 128 25.30 -3.30 -30.02
C ASP A 128 26.67 -3.71 -29.48
N PHE A 129 26.72 -4.23 -28.24
CA PHE A 129 27.97 -4.66 -27.61
C PHE A 129 28.71 -5.65 -28.52
N GLN A 130 30.03 -5.65 -28.54
CA GLN A 130 30.83 -6.65 -29.28
C GLN A 130 31.58 -7.60 -28.33
N SER A 131 31.69 -7.22 -27.05
CA SER A 131 32.49 -7.91 -26.06
C SER A 131 31.98 -7.68 -24.64
N ALA A 132 32.49 -8.47 -23.69
CA ALA A 132 32.26 -8.25 -22.27
C ALA A 132 32.92 -6.95 -21.74
N THR A 133 33.84 -6.34 -22.50
CA THR A 133 34.42 -5.04 -22.16
C THR A 133 33.39 -3.93 -22.33
N ASP A 134 32.54 -4.00 -23.36
CA ASP A 134 31.48 -3.01 -23.60
C ASP A 134 30.48 -2.96 -22.45
N LEU A 135 30.11 -4.14 -21.90
CA LEU A 135 29.28 -4.25 -20.70
C LEU A 135 29.92 -3.55 -19.50
N ARG A 136 31.22 -3.75 -19.26
CA ARG A 136 31.91 -3.12 -18.12
C ARG A 136 31.93 -1.60 -18.28
N ASN A 137 32.27 -1.12 -19.48
CA ASN A 137 32.29 0.31 -19.78
C ASN A 137 30.89 0.95 -19.62
N TRP A 138 29.84 0.25 -20.08
CA TRP A 138 28.47 0.73 -19.92
C TRP A 138 28.07 0.83 -18.45
N LEU A 139 28.40 -0.19 -17.64
CA LEU A 139 28.10 -0.20 -16.20
C LEU A 139 28.87 0.88 -15.42
N GLU A 140 30.07 1.26 -15.86
CA GLU A 140 30.82 2.38 -15.26
C GLU A 140 30.18 3.73 -15.55
N GLN A 141 29.54 3.88 -16.72
CA GLN A 141 28.81 5.11 -17.09
C GLN A 141 27.39 5.17 -16.51
N ALA A 142 26.83 4.03 -16.10
CA ALA A 142 25.49 3.93 -15.54
C ALA A 142 25.44 4.14 -14.01
N ASN A 143 26.60 4.36 -13.37
CA ASN A 143 26.75 4.71 -11.96
C ASN A 143 26.57 6.21 -11.70
#